data_AF-R6MNM5-F1
#
_entry.id   AF-R6MNM5-F1
#
_cell.length_a   1.000
_cell.length_b   1.000
_cell.length_c   1.000
_cell.angle_alpha   90.00
_cell.angle_beta   90.00
_cell.angle_gamma   90.00
#
_symmetry.space_group_name_H-M   'P 1'
#
loop_
_entity.id
_entity.type
_entity.pdbx_description
1 polymer ?
#
loop_
_entity_poly.entity_id
_entity_poly.type
_entity_poly.pdbx_seq_one_letter_code
_entity_poly.pdbx_strand_id
1 'polypeptide(L)'
;MKIVWLDLNSSYAHSSLALPAIHAQLSDDNSIEWDIVSATVNENPGMIAGEIYRRRPDIIAATCWLFNHEMLLHVLSRAKALLPDCCITLGGPEFLGENQSFLNRNLS
;
A
#
# COMPACT_ATOMS: atom_id res chain seq x y z
N MET A 1 -8.43 1.71 -14.45
CA MET A 1 -8.33 1.31 -13.02
C MET A 1 -7.10 1.96 -12.44
N LYS A 2 -7.20 2.58 -11.27
CA LYS A 2 -6.09 3.30 -10.63
C LYS A 2 -5.55 2.53 -9.43
N ILE A 3 -4.27 2.22 -9.46
CA ILE A 3 -3.56 1.51 -8.41
C ILE A 3 -2.56 2.46 -7.77
N VAL A 4 -2.63 2.60 -6.45
CA VAL A 4 -1.59 3.26 -5.67
C VAL A 4 -0.76 2.21 -4.95
N TRP A 5 0.54 2.26 -5.17
CA TRP A 5 1.48 1.52 -4.35
C TRP A 5 1.95 2.36 -3.17
N LEU A 6 1.74 1.87 -1.96
CA LEU A 6 2.27 2.45 -0.74
C LEU A 6 3.62 1.82 -0.41
N ASP A 7 4.70 2.55 -0.69
CA ASP A 7 6.07 2.17 -0.38
C ASP A 7 6.47 2.74 0.99
N LEU A 8 6.17 1.99 2.05
CA LEU A 8 6.47 2.39 3.42
C LEU A 8 7.82 1.81 3.89
N ASN A 9 8.85 2.67 3.90
CA ASN A 9 10.21 2.30 4.25
C ASN A 9 10.52 2.49 5.75
N SER A 10 11.26 1.57 6.38
CA SER A 10 11.75 1.71 7.76
C SER A 10 12.91 2.72 7.88
N SER A 11 13.73 2.78 6.82
CA SER A 11 14.69 3.83 6.49
C SER A 11 14.80 3.81 4.96
N TYR A 12 15.11 4.93 4.29
CA TYR A 12 15.25 5.01 2.82
C TYR A 12 16.31 4.05 2.19
N ALA A 13 16.84 3.09 2.96
CA ALA A 13 17.84 2.11 2.56
C ALA A 13 17.31 0.88 1.80
N HIS A 14 16.00 0.63 1.76
CA HIS A 14 15.43 -0.59 1.16
C HIS A 14 14.15 -0.36 0.32
N SER A 15 14.28 0.22 -0.86
CA SER A 15 13.19 0.26 -1.84
C SER A 15 12.90 -1.14 -2.41
N SER A 16 11.64 -1.54 -2.48
CA SER A 16 11.23 -2.84 -3.04
C SER A 16 11.41 -2.89 -4.57
N LEU A 17 12.25 -3.81 -5.07
CA LEU A 17 12.46 -4.06 -6.51
C LEU A 17 11.29 -4.78 -7.20
N ALA A 18 10.26 -5.21 -6.47
CA ALA A 18 9.07 -5.84 -7.06
C ALA A 18 8.28 -4.86 -7.95
N LEU A 19 8.36 -3.56 -7.64
CA LEU A 19 7.64 -2.48 -8.32
C LEU A 19 8.13 -2.20 -9.75
N PRO A 20 9.44 -1.94 -9.99
CA PRO A 20 9.95 -1.76 -11.34
C PRO A 20 9.68 -2.96 -12.23
N ALA A 21 9.69 -4.17 -11.67
CA ALA A 21 9.47 -5.41 -12.42
C ALA A 21 8.01 -5.60 -12.87
N ILE A 22 7.03 -5.24 -12.03
CA ILE A 22 5.60 -5.28 -12.40
C ILE A 22 5.26 -4.12 -13.33
N HIS A 23 5.74 -2.91 -13.03
CA HIS A 23 5.52 -1.74 -13.87
C HIS A 23 6.12 -1.94 -15.28
N ALA A 24 7.36 -2.44 -15.40
CA ALA A 24 7.98 -2.69 -16.70
C ALA A 24 7.22 -3.75 -17.53
N GLN A 25 6.60 -4.73 -16.88
CA GLN A 25 5.80 -5.75 -17.56
C GLN A 25 4.40 -5.28 -17.98
N LEU A 26 3.85 -4.24 -17.34
CA LEU A 26 2.49 -3.72 -17.61
C LEU A 26 2.48 -2.43 -18.44
N SER A 27 3.66 -1.93 -18.84
CA SER A 27 3.85 -0.68 -19.60
C SER A 27 3.01 -0.56 -20.87
N ASP A 28 2.55 -1.67 -21.45
CA ASP A 28 1.80 -1.72 -22.72
C ASP A 28 0.26 -1.65 -22.53
N ASP A 29 -0.25 -1.69 -21.30
CA ASP A 29 -1.69 -1.62 -21.02
C ASP A 29 -2.09 -0.27 -20.39
N ASN A 30 -2.49 0.67 -21.27
CA ASN A 30 -2.96 2.00 -20.88
C ASN A 30 -4.30 2.00 -20.09
N SER A 31 -4.93 0.85 -19.84
CA SER A 31 -6.16 0.77 -19.04
C SER A 31 -5.92 0.85 -17.53
N ILE A 32 -4.65 0.71 -17.10
CA ILE A 32 -4.24 0.74 -15.70
C ILE A 32 -3.34 1.94 -15.43
N GLU A 33 -3.78 2.82 -14.54
CA GLU A 33 -2.98 3.96 -14.06
C GLU A 33 -2.28 3.56 -12.75
N TRP A 34 -0.96 3.77 -12.70
CA TRP A 34 -0.13 3.44 -11.55
C TRP A 34 0.43 4.70 -10.91
N ASP A 35 0.28 4.81 -9.59
CA ASP A 35 0.86 5.86 -8.77
C ASP A 35 1.66 5.25 -7.62
N ILE A 36 2.69 5.97 -7.17
CA ILE A 36 3.49 5.58 -6.00
C ILE A 36 3.34 6.65 -4.92
N VAL A 37 3.06 6.21 -3.70
CA VAL A 37 3.15 7.01 -2.48
C VAL A 37 4.28 6.42 -1.65
N SER A 38 5.45 7.06 -1.70
CA SER A 38 6.60 6.70 -0.87
C SER A 38 6.55 7.47 0.45
N ALA A 39 6.67 6.73 1.54
CA ALA A 39 6.68 7.30 2.89
C ALA A 39 7.64 6.51 3.78
N THR A 40 7.96 7.08 4.94
CA THR A 40 8.74 6.43 5.99
C THR A 40 7.90 6.19 7.24
N VAL A 41 8.33 5.24 8.07
CA VAL A 41 7.67 4.95 9.36
C VAL A 41 7.69 6.13 10.34
N ASN A 42 8.46 7.19 10.08
CA ASN A 42 8.53 8.38 10.94
C ASN A 42 7.54 9.48 10.54
N GLU A 43 6.89 9.34 9.38
CA GLU A 43 5.92 10.32 8.89
C GLU A 43 4.54 10.14 9.52
N ASN A 44 3.73 11.20 9.50
CA ASN A 44 2.39 11.15 10.08
C ASN A 44 1.45 10.28 9.22
N PRO A 45 0.83 9.22 9.77
CA PRO A 45 -0.03 8.34 8.99
C PRO A 45 -1.27 9.02 8.40
N GLY A 46 -1.75 10.12 9.00
CA GLY A 46 -2.83 10.93 8.45
C GLY A 46 -2.42 11.71 7.19
N MET A 47 -1.19 12.21 7.13
CA MET A 47 -0.66 12.86 5.93
C MET A 47 -0.53 11.87 4.77
N ILE A 48 0.02 10.68 5.05
CA ILE A 48 0.15 9.61 4.06
C ILE A 48 -1.23 9.17 3.56
N ALA A 49 -2.20 8.94 4.45
CA ALA A 49 -3.57 8.63 4.06
C ALA A 49 -4.22 9.74 3.23
N GLY A 50 -3.92 11.01 3.53
CA GLY A 50 -4.39 12.15 2.74
C GLY A 50 -3.79 12.21 1.32
N GLU A 51 -2.51 11.85 1.16
CA GLU A 51 -1.88 11.66 -0.16
C GLU A 51 -2.55 10.55 -0.97
N ILE A 52 -2.87 9.42 -0.34
CA ILE A 52 -3.61 8.32 -0.96
C ILE A 52 -5.02 8.79 -1.37
N TYR A 53 -5.74 9.46 -0.47
CA TYR A 53 -7.08 9.98 -0.73
C TYR A 53 -7.16 10.92 -1.93
N ARG A 54 -6.20 11.85 -2.05
CA ARG A 54 -6.12 12.78 -3.19
C ARG A 54 -6.01 12.08 -4.54
N ARG A 55 -5.35 10.91 -4.57
CA ARG A 55 -5.18 10.11 -5.79
C ARG A 55 -6.41 9.29 -6.16
N ARG A 56 -7.37 9.12 -5.24
CA ARG A 56 -8.62 8.35 -5.45
C ARG A 56 -8.37 6.96 -6.10
N PRO A 57 -7.48 6.12 -5.56
CA PRO A 57 -7.24 4.80 -6.14
C PRO A 57 -8.43 3.85 -5.98
N ASP A 58 -8.58 2.96 -6.96
CA ASP A 58 -9.44 1.78 -6.87
C ASP A 58 -8.78 0.71 -6.00
N ILE A 59 -7.44 0.62 -6.03
CA ILE A 59 -6.66 -0.37 -5.30
C ILE A 59 -5.46 0.29 -4.61
N ILE A 60 -5.25 -0.01 -3.32
CA ILE A 60 -4.01 0.27 -2.60
C ILE A 60 -3.24 -1.04 -2.45
N ALA A 61 -2.05 -1.10 -3.03
CA ALA A 61 -1.12 -2.20 -2.86
C ALA A 61 0.01 -1.77 -1.91
N ALA A 62 0.34 -2.59 -0.91
CA ALA A 62 1.46 -2.30 -0.01
C ALA A 62 2.24 -3.56 0.36
N THR A 63 3.52 -3.39 0.70
CA THR A 63 4.34 -4.46 1.24
C THR A 63 4.49 -4.32 2.75
N CYS A 64 4.05 -5.34 3.48
CA CYS A 64 4.20 -5.44 4.92
C CYS A 64 5.53 -6.13 5.27
N TRP A 65 6.31 -5.46 6.10
CA TRP A 65 7.54 -5.94 6.71
C TRP A 65 7.37 -5.92 8.24
N LEU A 66 8.06 -6.82 8.95
CA LEU A 66 7.96 -6.94 10.41
C LEU A 66 8.09 -5.59 11.15
N PHE A 67 8.98 -4.71 10.67
CA PHE A 67 9.30 -3.42 11.29
C PHE A 67 8.39 -2.25 10.87
N ASN A 68 7.50 -2.43 9.88
CA ASN A 68 6.63 -1.36 9.40
C ASN A 68 5.13 -1.67 9.55
N HIS A 69 4.76 -2.84 10.07
CA HIS A 69 3.38 -3.35 10.06
C HIS A 69 2.39 -2.43 10.80
N GLU A 70 2.76 -1.90 11.97
CA GLU A 70 1.85 -1.10 12.81
C GLU A 70 1.53 0.24 12.13
N MET A 71 2.56 0.93 11.65
CA MET A 71 2.40 2.17 10.89
C MET A 71 1.60 1.92 9.61
N LEU A 72 1.90 0.83 8.88
CA LEU A 72 1.19 0.48 7.66
C LEU A 72 -0.30 0.28 7.91
N LEU A 73 -0.68 -0.47 8.95
CA LEU A 73 -2.07 -0.65 9.36
C LEU A 73 -2.75 0.67 9.70
N HIS A 74 -2.07 1.58 10.41
CA HIS A 74 -2.63 2.89 10.74
C HIS A 74 -2.91 3.74 9.49
N VAL A 75 -2.02 3.71 8.49
CA VAL A 75 -2.24 4.38 7.21
C VAL A 75 -3.41 3.74 6.47
N LEU A 76 -3.43 2.41 6.35
CA LEU A 76 -4.44 1.68 5.59
C LEU A 76 -5.84 1.78 6.19
N SER A 77 -5.96 1.68 7.52
CA SER A 77 -7.24 1.87 8.23
C SER A 77 -7.83 3.27 7.96
N ARG A 78 -6.99 4.31 7.99
CA ARG A 78 -7.42 5.69 7.67
C ARG A 78 -7.77 5.85 6.19
N ALA A 79 -6.96 5.29 5.29
CA ALA A 79 -7.24 5.32 3.86
C ALA A 79 -8.56 4.62 3.54
N LYS A 80 -8.84 3.46 4.15
CA LYS A 80 -10.10 2.72 4.02
C LYS A 80 -11.31 3.50 4.54
N ALA A 81 -11.16 4.23 5.66
CA ALA A 81 -12.21 5.10 6.17
C ALA A 81 -12.54 6.27 5.22
N LEU A 82 -11.54 6.79 4.50
CA LEU A 82 -11.71 7.86 3.50
C LEU A 82 -12.20 7.33 2.14
N LEU A 83 -11.87 6.07 1.82
CA LEU A 83 -12.16 5.39 0.56
C LEU A 83 -12.75 3.99 0.86
N PRO A 84 -14.02 3.91 1.29
CA PRO A 84 -14.63 2.64 1.69
C PRO A 84 -14.67 1.61 0.54
N ASP A 85 -14.81 2.07 -0.70
CA ASP A 85 -14.86 1.21 -1.89
C ASP A 85 -13.48 0.77 -2.40
N CYS A 86 -12.39 1.36 -1.87
CA CYS A 86 -11.03 1.02 -2.29
C CYS A 86 -10.64 -0.38 -1.79
N CYS A 87 -10.12 -1.21 -2.70
CA CYS A 87 -9.58 -2.52 -2.36
C CYS A 87 -8.16 -2.37 -1.80
N ILE A 88 -7.84 -3.10 -0.73
CA ILE A 88 -6.50 -3.09 -0.13
C ILE A 88 -5.88 -4.47 -0.32
N THR A 89 -4.72 -4.51 -0.96
CA THR A 89 -3.91 -5.71 -1.14
C THR A 89 -2.58 -5.57 -0.42
N LEU A 90 -2.23 -6.58 0.35
CA LEU A 90 -1.01 -6.65 1.14
C LEU A 90 -0.15 -7.82 0.68
N GLY A 91 1.14 -7.57 0.46
CA GLY A 91 2.15 -8.59 0.18
C GLY A 91 3.34 -8.50 1.14
N GLY A 92 4.33 -9.37 1.00
CA GLY A 92 5.56 -9.37 1.80
C GLY A 92 5.83 -10.73 2.49
N PRO A 93 7.04 -10.92 3.07
CA PRO A 93 7.42 -12.19 3.69
C PRO A 93 6.56 -12.55 4.91
N GLU A 94 6.01 -11.55 5.61
CA GLU A 94 5.02 -11.73 6.70
C GLU A 94 3.71 -12.36 6.19
N PHE A 95 3.39 -12.18 4.91
CA PHE A 95 2.18 -12.72 4.30
C PHE A 95 2.35 -14.16 3.76
N LEU A 96 3.49 -14.80 4.02
CA LEU A 96 3.69 -16.24 3.82
C LEU A 96 3.00 -17.02 4.97
N GLY A 97 1.65 -17.03 5.00
CA GLY A 97 0.84 -17.70 6.03
C GLY A 97 -0.67 -17.45 5.92
N GLU A 98 -1.47 -17.96 6.88
CA GLU A 98 -2.91 -17.70 6.97
C GLU A 98 -3.20 -16.27 7.48
N ASN A 99 -3.48 -15.34 6.54
CA ASN A 99 -3.64 -13.92 6.85
C ASN A 99 -5.07 -13.39 6.72
N GLN A 100 -6.04 -14.26 6.41
CA GLN A 100 -7.45 -13.86 6.29
C GLN A 100 -7.99 -13.24 7.58
N SER A 101 -7.65 -13.80 8.75
CA SER A 101 -8.09 -13.27 10.05
C SER A 101 -7.54 -11.87 10.34
N PHE A 102 -6.35 -11.54 9.84
CA PHE A 102 -5.75 -10.22 10.01
C PHE A 102 -6.40 -9.18 9.10
N LEU A 103 -6.65 -9.54 7.84
CA LEU A 103 -7.35 -8.68 6.87
C LEU A 103 -8.79 -8.41 7.34
N ASN A 104 -9.54 -9.45 7.73
CA ASN A 104 -10.92 -9.34 8.21
C ASN A 104 -11.07 -8.62 9.56
N ARG A 105 -9.99 -8.44 10.32
CA ARG A 105 -10.05 -7.74 11.61
C ARG A 105 -9.76 -6.24 11.48
N ASN A 106 -9.06 -5.83 10.42
CA ASN A 106 -8.54 -4.47 10.29
C ASN A 106 -9.01 -3.73 9.03
N LEU A 107 -9.49 -4.44 8.00
CA LEU A 107 -9.70 -3.86 6.66
C LEU A 107 -11.06 -4.20 6.01
N SER A 108 -11.87 -5.06 6.63
CA SER A 108 -13.24 -5.38 6.18
C SER A 108 -14.28 -4.41 6.70
#